data_AF-A0A212BZC6-F1
#
_entry.id   AF-A0A212BZC6-F1
#
_cell.length_a   1.000
_cell.length_b   1.000
_cell.length_c   1.000
_cell.angle_alpha   90.00
_cell.angle_beta   90.00
_cell.angle_gamma   90.00
#
_symmetry.space_group_name_H-M   'P 1'
#
loop_
_entity.id
_entity.type
_entity.pdbx_description
1 polymer ?
#
loop_
_entity_poly.entity_id
_entity_poly.type
_entity_poly.pdbx_seq_one_letter_code
_entity_poly.pdbx_strand_id
1 'polypeptide(L)'
;MPHINLSFAACGFLGVYHLGAASALCKHGRKLLKDVKAFAGASAGSLVASVLLTAPQKIEECNKFTYDFAEEIRRQTRRNCLVSRFPSREDLIQVKAAASLVAGSQPA
;
A
#
# COMPACT_ATOMS: atom_id res chain seq x y z
N MET A 1 -17.78 -21.01 -2.58
CA MET A 1 -16.88 -20.33 -3.54
C MET A 1 -15.45 -20.65 -3.13
N PRO A 2 -14.51 -20.85 -4.05
CA PRO A 2 -13.10 -21.02 -3.69
C PRO A 2 -12.59 -19.76 -2.99
N HIS A 3 -11.90 -19.93 -1.87
CA HIS A 3 -11.32 -18.82 -1.11
C HIS A 3 -10.17 -18.19 -1.89
N ILE A 4 -10.13 -16.87 -1.97
CA ILE A 4 -9.10 -16.13 -2.70
C ILE A 4 -8.13 -15.53 -1.70
N ASN A 5 -6.83 -15.71 -1.95
CA ASN A 5 -5.76 -15.02 -1.23
C ASN A 5 -5.12 -14.02 -2.18
N LEU A 6 -5.06 -12.76 -1.78
CA LEU A 6 -4.48 -11.68 -2.58
C LEU A 6 -3.12 -11.29 -2.01
N SER A 7 -2.07 -11.31 -2.83
CA SER A 7 -0.72 -10.94 -2.42
C SER A 7 -0.15 -9.84 -3.30
N PHE A 8 0.53 -8.87 -2.69
CA PHE A 8 1.20 -7.76 -3.35
C PHE A 8 2.72 -7.85 -3.17
N ALA A 9 3.45 -7.96 -4.27
CA ALA A 9 4.90 -8.11 -4.25
C ALA A 9 5.61 -6.81 -3.83
N ALA A 10 6.87 -6.96 -3.42
CA ALA A 10 7.75 -5.81 -3.19
C ALA A 10 8.11 -5.16 -4.52
N CYS A 11 7.79 -3.87 -4.66
CA CYS A 11 8.01 -3.11 -5.89
C CYS A 11 8.62 -1.70 -5.65
N GLY A 12 8.91 -1.35 -4.39
CA GLY A 12 9.48 -0.05 -4.04
C GLY A 12 8.66 1.11 -4.60
N PHE A 13 9.29 1.99 -5.38
CA PHE A 13 8.64 3.16 -5.98
C PHE A 13 7.59 2.82 -7.05
N LEU A 14 7.64 1.60 -7.63
CA LEU A 14 6.59 1.08 -8.51
C LEU A 14 5.32 0.68 -7.73
N GLY A 15 5.26 0.93 -6.42
CA GLY A 15 4.07 0.74 -5.57
C GLY A 15 2.81 1.46 -6.07
N VAL A 16 2.97 2.53 -6.86
CA VAL A 16 1.85 3.21 -7.52
C VAL A 16 1.03 2.28 -8.43
N TYR A 17 1.66 1.28 -9.05
CA TYR A 17 0.94 0.29 -9.86
C TYR A 17 0.07 -0.63 -9.00
N HIS A 18 0.56 -1.03 -7.81
CA HIS A 18 -0.22 -1.80 -6.86
C HIS A 18 -1.39 -0.99 -6.28
N LEU A 19 -1.19 0.29 -5.97
CA LEU A 19 -2.28 1.16 -5.52
C LEU A 19 -3.32 1.40 -6.62
N GLY A 20 -2.90 1.55 -7.89
CA GLY A 20 -3.80 1.65 -9.03
C GLY A 20 -4.64 0.38 -9.21
N ALA A 21 -4.01 -0.79 -9.16
CA ALA A 21 -4.69 -2.08 -9.20
C ALA A 21 -5.68 -2.24 -8.03
N ALA A 22 -5.26 -1.86 -6.82
CA ALA A 22 -6.10 -1.88 -5.63
C ALA A 22 -7.31 -0.94 -5.75
N SER A 23 -7.14 0.28 -6.27
CA SER A 23 -8.26 1.20 -6.52
C SER A 23 -9.24 0.65 -7.55
N ALA A 24 -8.74 0.05 -8.64
CA ALA A 24 -9.58 -0.63 -9.62
C ALA A 24 -10.35 -1.82 -9.02
N LEU A 25 -9.72 -2.60 -8.14
CA LEU A 25 -10.37 -3.67 -7.39
C LEU A 25 -11.46 -3.14 -6.45
N CYS A 26 -11.20 -2.05 -5.72
CA CYS A 26 -12.20 -1.41 -4.86
C CYS A 26 -13.40 -0.87 -5.67
N LYS A 27 -13.15 -0.32 -6.86
CA LYS A 27 -14.20 0.29 -7.69
C LYS A 27 -15.03 -0.72 -8.47
N HIS A 28 -14.36 -1.67 -9.13
CA HIS A 28 -14.97 -2.60 -10.08
C HIS A 28 -15.00 -4.05 -9.56
N GLY A 29 -14.03 -4.43 -8.72
CA GLY A 29 -13.83 -5.79 -8.21
C GLY A 29 -14.51 -6.09 -6.87
N ARG A 30 -15.52 -5.32 -6.43
CA ARG A 30 -16.16 -5.52 -5.12
C ARG A 30 -16.71 -6.94 -4.89
N LYS A 31 -17.14 -7.63 -5.95
CA LYS A 31 -17.56 -9.05 -5.84
C LYS A 31 -16.38 -9.96 -5.55
N LEU A 32 -15.26 -9.77 -6.24
CA LEU A 32 -14.01 -10.49 -6.01
C LEU A 32 -13.47 -10.25 -4.60
N LEU A 33 -13.45 -9.00 -4.15
CA LEU A 33 -12.94 -8.63 -2.82
C LEU A 33 -13.74 -9.25 -1.67
N LYS A 34 -15.03 -9.59 -1.88
CA LYS A 34 -15.83 -10.31 -0.88
C LYS A 34 -15.39 -11.76 -0.70
N ASP A 35 -14.79 -12.35 -1.72
CA ASP A 35 -14.29 -13.73 -1.69
C ASP A 35 -12.80 -13.78 -1.26
N VAL A 36 -12.16 -12.61 -1.05
CA VAL A 36 -10.78 -12.53 -0.57
C VAL A 36 -10.75 -12.73 0.94
N LYS A 37 -10.16 -13.84 1.38
CA LYS A 37 -10.05 -14.18 2.80
C LYS A 37 -8.76 -13.66 3.43
N ALA A 38 -7.70 -13.55 2.65
CA ALA A 38 -6.40 -13.08 3.13
C ALA A 38 -5.73 -12.11 2.18
N PHE A 39 -5.08 -11.12 2.78
CA PHE A 39 -4.20 -10.15 2.13
C PHE A 39 -2.79 -10.36 2.62
N ALA A 40 -1.85 -10.39 1.69
CA ALA A 40 -0.43 -10.42 1.98
C ALA A 40 0.32 -9.34 1.20
N GLY A 41 1.47 -8.91 1.70
CA GLY A 41 2.36 -8.09 0.91
C GLY A 41 3.72 -7.85 1.55
N ALA A 42 4.66 -7.38 0.74
CA ALA A 42 6.03 -7.03 1.16
C ALA A 42 6.41 -5.64 0.63
N SER A 43 7.23 -4.89 1.38
CA SER A 43 7.65 -3.52 1.02
C SER A 43 6.43 -2.63 0.70
N ALA A 44 6.47 -1.90 -0.42
CA ALA A 44 5.33 -1.12 -0.89
C ALA A 44 4.04 -1.97 -1.06
N GLY A 45 4.16 -3.27 -1.37
CA GLY A 45 3.02 -4.18 -1.44
C GLY A 45 2.34 -4.40 -0.09
N SER A 46 3.08 -4.41 1.02
CA SER A 46 2.48 -4.58 2.36
C SER A 46 1.67 -3.35 2.77
N LEU A 47 2.06 -2.15 2.33
CA LEU A 47 1.29 -0.93 2.51
C LEU A 47 -0.06 -1.02 1.79
N VAL A 48 -0.05 -1.44 0.52
CA VAL A 48 -1.30 -1.64 -0.26
C VAL A 48 -2.19 -2.72 0.36
N ALA A 49 -1.61 -3.85 0.74
CA ALA A 49 -2.31 -4.93 1.42
C ALA A 49 -2.95 -4.46 2.74
N SER A 50 -2.23 -3.65 3.53
CA SER A 50 -2.73 -3.10 4.80
C SER A 50 -3.89 -2.14 4.58
N VAL A 51 -3.80 -1.26 3.59
CA VAL A 51 -4.89 -0.33 3.26
C VAL A 51 -6.13 -1.10 2.82
N LEU A 52 -5.98 -2.11 1.96
CA LEU A 52 -7.12 -2.96 1.55
C LEU A 52 -7.74 -3.75 2.71
N LEU A 53 -6.93 -4.20 3.67
CA LEU A 53 -7.40 -4.95 4.83
C LEU A 53 -8.08 -4.06 5.87
N THR A 54 -7.56 -2.86 6.13
CA THR A 54 -7.95 -2.01 7.28
C THR A 54 -8.82 -0.82 6.90
N ALA A 55 -8.61 -0.24 5.73
CA ALA A 55 -9.26 1.00 5.28
C ALA A 55 -9.36 1.09 3.75
N PRO A 56 -10.06 0.17 3.06
CA PRO A 56 -10.14 0.14 1.60
C PRO A 56 -10.72 1.43 0.99
N GLN A 57 -11.50 2.20 1.75
CA GLN A 57 -12.03 3.51 1.38
C GLN A 57 -10.95 4.60 1.25
N LYS A 58 -9.79 4.43 1.88
CA LYS A 58 -8.67 5.40 1.82
C LYS A 58 -7.71 5.15 0.66
N ILE A 59 -7.97 4.15 -0.19
CA ILE A 59 -7.06 3.78 -1.27
C ILE A 59 -6.80 4.93 -2.26
N GLU A 60 -7.80 5.78 -2.49
CA GLU A 60 -7.67 6.93 -3.39
C GLU A 60 -6.83 8.06 -2.78
N GLU A 61 -6.93 8.26 -1.46
CA GLU A 61 -6.05 9.17 -0.71
C GLU A 61 -4.60 8.67 -0.75
N CYS A 62 -4.38 7.36 -0.58
CA CYS A 62 -3.05 6.74 -0.70
C CYS A 62 -2.47 6.88 -2.12
N ASN A 63 -3.30 6.73 -3.16
CA ASN A 63 -2.93 7.02 -4.55
C ASN A 63 -2.43 8.46 -4.69
N LYS A 64 -3.25 9.43 -4.27
CA LYS A 64 -2.92 10.86 -4.36
C LYS A 64 -1.62 11.19 -3.62
N PHE A 65 -1.49 10.71 -2.39
CA PHE A 65 -0.27 10.87 -1.59
C PHE A 65 0.97 10.34 -2.32
N THR A 66 0.86 9.15 -2.93
CA THR A 66 1.98 8.53 -3.65
C THR A 66 2.38 9.32 -4.90
N TYR A 67 1.40 9.87 -5.64
CA TYR A 67 1.67 10.76 -6.77
C TYR A 67 2.34 12.06 -6.34
N ASP A 68 1.79 12.73 -5.33
CA ASP A 68 2.35 13.99 -4.81
C ASP A 68 3.78 13.78 -4.29
N PHE A 69 4.02 12.65 -3.62
CA PHE A 69 5.34 12.24 -3.16
C PHE A 69 6.31 11.95 -4.31
N ALA A 70 5.83 11.28 -5.36
CA ALA A 70 6.63 11.00 -6.54
C ALA A 70 7.06 12.28 -7.28
N GLU A 71 6.14 13.23 -7.43
CA GLU A 71 6.42 14.54 -8.01
C GLU A 71 7.39 15.35 -7.16
N GLU A 72 7.28 15.30 -5.82
CA GLU A 72 8.24 15.95 -4.92
C GLU A 72 9.66 15.39 -5.08
N ILE A 73 9.79 14.06 -5.18
CA ILE A 73 11.09 13.41 -5.47
C ILE A 73 11.63 13.85 -6.83
N ARG A 74 10.80 13.85 -7.87
CA ARG A 74 11.23 14.25 -9.24
C ARG A 74 11.70 15.70 -9.27
N ARG A 75 11.06 16.59 -8.52
CA ARG A 75 11.44 18.01 -8.43
C ARG A 75 12.72 18.27 -7.63
N GLN A 76 13.12 17.36 -6.75
CA GLN A 76 14.26 17.53 -5.85
C GLN A 76 15.40 16.54 -6.18
N THR A 77 16.26 16.89 -7.13
CA THR A 77 17.32 16.00 -7.64
C THR A 77 18.42 15.64 -6.62
N ARG A 78 18.48 16.20 -5.40
CA ARG A 78 19.62 15.98 -4.47
C ARG A 78 19.35 15.98 -2.95
N ARG A 79 18.09 15.90 -2.47
CA ARG A 79 17.80 15.78 -1.02
C ARG A 79 17.06 14.49 -0.69
N ASN A 80 17.42 13.88 0.43
CA ASN A 80 16.83 12.63 0.92
C ASN A 80 15.44 12.91 1.53
N CYS A 81 14.46 13.16 0.66
CA CYS A 81 13.10 13.63 0.98
C CYS A 81 12.27 12.61 1.78
N LEU A 82 12.62 11.32 1.68
CA LEU A 82 12.05 10.24 2.50
C LEU A 82 12.25 10.52 4.00
N VAL A 83 13.44 10.94 4.42
CA VAL A 83 13.77 11.13 5.84
C VAL A 83 13.24 12.46 6.37
N SER A 84 13.19 13.51 5.54
CA SER A 84 12.72 14.84 5.96
C SER A 84 11.22 14.91 6.25
N ARG A 85 10.45 13.90 5.82
CA ARG A 85 8.99 13.83 6.06
C ARG A 85 8.62 13.09 7.34
N PHE A 86 9.55 12.33 7.92
CA PHE A 86 9.35 11.69 9.22
C PHE A 86 9.94 12.58 10.31
N PRO A 87 9.11 13.11 11.22
CA PRO A 87 9.59 14.01 12.28
C PRO A 87 10.52 13.29 13.27
N SER A 88 10.48 11.96 13.33
CA SER A 88 11.33 11.14 14.20
C SER A 88 11.89 9.90 13.49
N ARG A 89 12.99 9.35 14.01
CA ARG A 89 13.54 8.07 13.52
C ARG A 89 12.60 6.92 13.86
N GLU A 90 11.86 7.03 14.95
CA GLU A 90 10.86 6.07 15.39
C GLU A 90 9.72 5.93 14.36
N ASP A 91 9.23 7.03 13.78
CA ASP A 91 8.20 7.01 12.73
C ASP A 91 8.70 6.34 11.45
N LEU A 92 9.95 6.62 11.06
CA LEU A 92 10.59 5.98 9.91
C LEU A 92 10.79 4.48 10.15
N ILE A 93 11.14 4.08 11.38
CA ILE A 93 11.26 2.67 11.78
C ILE A 93 9.88 1.99 11.77
N GLN A 94 8.82 2.66 12.25
CA GLN A 94 7.46 2.11 12.21
C GLN A 94 6.96 1.91 10.78
N VAL A 95 7.19 2.88 9.88
CA VAL A 95 6.83 2.72 8.47
C VAL A 95 7.64 1.60 7.82
N LYS A 96 8.93 1.47 8.14
CA LYS A 96 9.79 0.41 7.59
C LYS A 96 9.44 -0.98 8.15
N ALA A 97 9.02 -1.05 9.41
CA ALA A 97 8.51 -2.26 10.04
C ALA A 97 7.15 -2.69 9.46
N ALA A 98 6.21 -1.75 9.31
CA ALA A 98 4.93 -1.98 8.62
C ALA A 98 5.11 -2.34 7.13
N ALA A 99 6.17 -1.81 6.50
CA ALA A 99 6.56 -2.13 5.14
C ALA A 99 7.29 -3.49 5.02
N SER A 100 7.60 -4.22 6.09
CA SER A 100 8.44 -5.43 5.96
C SER A 100 7.66 -6.65 5.45
N LEU A 101 6.55 -6.98 6.11
CA LEU A 101 5.63 -8.03 5.64
C LEU A 101 4.28 -7.83 6.32
N VAL A 102 3.20 -7.94 5.55
CA VAL A 102 1.83 -7.99 6.06
C VAL A 102 1.22 -9.29 5.60
N ALA A 103 0.58 -10.00 6.53
CA ALA A 103 -0.28 -11.13 6.25
C ALA A 103 -1.45 -11.02 7.23
N GLY A 104 -2.67 -10.90 6.72
CA GLY A 104 -3.86 -10.74 7.54
C GLY A 104 -5.09 -11.25 6.82
N SER A 105 -6.04 -11.79 7.58
CA SER A 105 -7.29 -12.32 7.07
C SER A 105 -8.47 -11.41 7.42
N GLN A 106 -9.43 -11.27 6.50
CA GLN A 106 -10.69 -10.60 6.82
C GLN A 106 -11.48 -11.45 7.82
N PRO A 107 -12.12 -10.83 8.83
CA PRO A 107 -13.03 -11.55 9.70
C PRO A 107 -14.20 -12.09 8.88
N ALA A 108 -14.60 -13.34 9.19
CA ALA A 108 -15.65 -14.08 8.50
C ALA A 108 -17.04 -13.47 8.69
#